data_AF-A0A1M5JST6-F1
#
_entry.id   AF-A0A1M5JST6-F1
#
_cell.length_a   1.000
_cell.length_b   1.000
_cell.length_c   1.000
_cell.angle_alpha   90.00
_cell.angle_beta   90.00
_cell.angle_gamma   90.00
#
_symmetry.space_group_name_H-M   'P 1'
#
loop_
_entity.id
_entity.type
_entity.pdbx_description
1 polymer ?
#
loop_
_entity_poly.entity_id
_entity_poly.type
_entity_poly.pdbx_seq_one_letter_code
_entity_poly.pdbx_strand_id
1 'polypeptide(L)'
;MKKLFLVSAIVLLASTFTSCYTSRVYHGSVTETTPQVEVASKSNPILLWGLLPLKKANQEAKDNVGNRKNYTTLTQWTFVDGLLNCITLGIYSPTTTKYYIPADEK
;
A
#
# COMPACT_ATOMS: atom_id res chain seq x y z
N MET A 1 -4.09 13.44 38.33
CA MET A 1 -2.82 13.29 37.61
C MET A 1 -2.75 12.02 36.75
N LYS A 2 -3.08 10.82 37.25
CA LYS A 2 -3.08 9.56 36.47
C LYS A 2 -3.93 9.61 35.18
N LYS A 3 -5.12 10.22 35.23
CA LYS A 3 -6.02 10.35 34.06
C LYS A 3 -5.46 11.24 32.96
N LEU A 4 -4.69 12.27 33.32
CA LEU A 4 -4.08 13.20 32.34
C LEU A 4 -2.90 12.56 31.61
N PHE A 5 -2.10 11.75 32.31
CA PHE A 5 -1.05 10.93 31.69
C PHE A 5 -1.62 9.86 30.74
N LEU A 6 -2.73 9.23 31.10
CA LEU A 6 -3.40 8.22 30.28
C LEU A 6 -3.97 8.84 28.98
N VAL A 7 -4.60 10.01 29.08
CA VAL A 7 -5.11 10.75 27.91
C VAL A 7 -3.96 11.22 27.00
N SER A 8 -2.87 11.74 27.57
CA SER A 8 -1.67 12.13 26.81
C SER A 8 -1.06 10.95 26.04
N ALA A 9 -0.94 9.78 26.67
CA ALA A 9 -0.42 8.58 26.02
C ALA A 9 -1.31 8.09 24.87
N ILE A 10 -2.64 8.16 25.02
CA ILE A 10 -3.58 7.79 23.96
C ILE A 10 -3.50 8.77 22.78
N VAL A 11 -3.35 10.07 23.04
CA VAL A 11 -3.22 11.10 21.98
C VAL A 11 -1.90 10.96 21.22
N LEU A 12 -0.79 10.66 21.91
CA LEU A 12 0.50 10.35 21.30
C LEU A 12 0.48 9.05 20.47
N LEU A 13 -0.27 8.04 20.91
CA LEU A 13 -0.45 6.82 20.14
C LEU A 13 -1.37 7.03 18.93
N ALA A 14 -2.37 7.91 19.05
CA ALA A 14 -3.28 8.23 17.95
C ALA A 14 -2.58 9.00 16.81
N SER A 15 -1.57 9.84 17.13
CA SER A 15 -0.87 10.64 16.12
C SER A 15 0.08 9.84 15.23
N THR A 16 0.57 8.67 15.69
CA THR A 16 1.44 7.79 14.89
C THR A 16 0.68 7.03 13.79
N PHE A 17 -0.65 7.00 13.81
CA PHE A 17 -1.46 6.36 12.76
C PHE A 17 -1.59 7.17 11.46
N THR A 18 -0.99 8.36 11.36
CA THR A 18 -1.11 9.23 10.18
C THR A 18 -0.11 8.92 9.06
N SER A 19 0.84 8.01 9.26
CA SER A 19 1.83 7.64 8.25
C SER A 19 1.36 6.49 7.36
N CYS A 20 0.25 6.68 6.66
CA CYS A 20 -0.16 5.77 5.57
C CYS A 20 0.66 6.13 4.33
N TYR A 21 1.82 5.50 4.15
CA TYR A 21 2.61 5.66 2.92
C TYR A 21 1.79 5.16 1.72
N THR A 22 1.44 6.08 0.84
CA THR A 22 0.88 5.77 -0.47
C THR A 22 1.83 6.26 -1.55
N SER A 23 2.22 5.35 -2.44
CA SER A 23 3.05 5.66 -3.60
C SER A 23 2.26 5.35 -4.85
N ARG A 24 2.05 6.36 -5.68
CA ARG A 24 1.39 6.23 -6.98
C ARG A 24 2.43 6.44 -8.07
N VAL A 25 2.57 5.47 -8.95
CA VAL A 25 3.50 5.52 -10.09
C VAL A 25 2.69 5.36 -11.37
N TYR A 26 2.78 6.35 -12.24
CA TYR A 26 2.14 6.37 -13.56
C TYR A 26 3.14 5.82 -14.60
N HIS A 27 2.71 4.85 -15.41
CA HIS A 27 3.55 4.21 -16.43
C HIS A 27 3.04 4.52 -17.83
N GLY A 28 3.93 4.96 -18.73
CA GLY A 28 3.57 5.30 -20.11
C GLY A 28 3.03 6.72 -20.22
N SER A 29 1.87 6.89 -20.87
CA SER A 29 1.27 8.20 -21.15
C SER A 29 0.16 8.59 -20.18
N VAL A 30 -0.09 7.81 -19.12
CA VAL A 30 -1.07 8.17 -18.08
C VAL A 30 -0.58 9.32 -17.21
N THR A 31 -1.49 10.24 -16.91
CA THR A 31 -1.28 11.37 -16.00
C THR A 31 -2.32 11.36 -14.89
N GLU A 32 -2.16 12.23 -13.91
CA GLU A 32 -3.11 12.36 -12.79
C GLU A 32 -4.54 12.72 -13.24
N THR A 33 -4.66 13.41 -14.37
CA THR A 33 -5.95 13.87 -14.92
C THR A 33 -6.64 12.83 -15.79
N THR A 34 -5.96 11.73 -16.13
CA THR A 34 -6.55 10.67 -16.96
C THR A 34 -7.56 9.88 -16.12
N PRO A 35 -8.81 9.68 -16.60
CA PRO A 35 -9.78 8.85 -15.90
C PRO A 35 -9.29 7.40 -15.84
N GLN A 36 -9.28 6.81 -14.64
CA GLN A 36 -8.68 5.51 -14.36
C GLN A 36 -9.64 4.57 -13.64
N VAL A 37 -9.55 3.27 -13.94
CA VAL A 37 -10.40 2.22 -13.35
C VAL A 37 -9.53 1.18 -12.67
N GLU A 38 -9.88 0.81 -11.44
CA GLU A 38 -9.21 -0.26 -10.68
C GLU A 38 -9.51 -1.62 -11.32
N VAL A 39 -8.47 -2.35 -11.74
CA VAL A 39 -8.59 -3.68 -12.37
C VAL A 39 -8.17 -4.80 -11.46
N ALA A 40 -7.23 -4.55 -10.56
CA ALA A 40 -6.73 -5.56 -9.64
C ALA A 40 -6.22 -4.92 -8.35
N SER A 41 -6.36 -5.65 -7.25
CA SER A 41 -5.78 -5.32 -5.95
C SER A 41 -5.09 -6.58 -5.42
N LYS A 42 -3.81 -6.45 -5.05
CA LYS A 42 -2.99 -7.56 -4.60
C LYS A 42 -2.17 -7.17 -3.37
N SER A 43 -2.16 -8.05 -2.38
CA SER A 43 -1.31 -7.89 -1.20
C SER A 43 0.10 -8.40 -1.48
N ASN A 44 1.09 -7.65 -1.02
CA ASN A 44 2.52 -7.89 -1.10
C ASN A 44 3.05 -8.25 0.30
N PRO A 45 3.15 -9.55 0.61
CA PRO A 45 3.66 -9.99 1.90
C PRO A 45 5.18 -9.83 1.95
N ILE A 46 5.63 -8.85 2.73
CA ILE A 46 7.04 -8.49 2.88
C ILE A 46 7.43 -8.72 4.34
N LEU A 47 8.59 -9.35 4.55
CA LEU A 47 9.17 -9.55 5.87
C LEU A 47 10.27 -8.53 6.16
N LEU A 48 10.45 -8.26 7.46
CA LEU A 48 11.53 -7.42 7.99
C LEU A 48 11.62 -6.07 7.27
N TRP A 49 10.49 -5.35 7.20
CA TRP A 49 10.42 -3.99 6.63
C TRP A 49 10.93 -3.83 5.19
N GLY A 50 10.94 -4.88 4.36
CA GLY A 50 11.44 -4.80 2.98
C GLY A 50 12.61 -5.71 2.68
N LEU A 51 13.27 -6.28 3.71
CA LEU A 51 14.49 -7.05 3.51
C LEU A 51 14.23 -8.39 2.81
N LEU A 52 13.09 -9.03 3.07
CA LEU A 52 12.79 -10.33 2.50
C LEU A 52 11.37 -10.36 1.89
N PRO A 53 11.26 -10.23 0.55
CA PRO A 53 10.00 -10.43 -0.14
C PRO A 53 9.65 -11.92 -0.14
N LEU A 54 8.42 -12.26 0.28
CA LEU A 54 7.95 -13.65 0.17
C LEU A 54 7.59 -13.97 -1.28
N LYS A 55 7.46 -15.26 -1.64
CA LYS A 55 7.16 -15.68 -3.02
C LYS A 55 5.94 -15.00 -3.65
N LYS A 56 4.96 -14.59 -2.84
CA LYS A 56 3.74 -13.89 -3.29
C LYS A 56 3.92 -12.36 -3.46
N ALA A 57 5.06 -11.80 -3.06
CA ALA A 57 5.39 -10.39 -3.23
C ALA A 57 6.06 -10.08 -4.58
N ASN A 58 6.54 -11.10 -5.30
CA ASN A 58 6.98 -10.94 -6.69
C ASN A 58 5.73 -10.79 -7.57
N GLN A 59 5.28 -9.55 -7.72
CA GLN A 59 4.18 -9.20 -8.60
C GLN A 59 4.72 -8.75 -9.94
N GLU A 60 4.43 -9.51 -10.98
CA GLU A 60 4.61 -9.01 -12.34
C GLU A 60 3.40 -8.14 -12.69
N ALA A 61 3.66 -6.91 -13.15
CA ALA A 61 2.59 -6.03 -13.62
C ALA A 61 1.78 -6.71 -14.75
N LYS A 62 2.45 -7.51 -15.59
CA LYS A 62 1.84 -8.27 -16.69
C LYS A 62 0.69 -9.17 -16.24
N ASP A 63 0.75 -9.74 -15.04
CA ASP A 63 -0.32 -10.62 -14.54
C ASP A 63 -1.61 -9.86 -14.24
N ASN A 64 -1.52 -8.55 -13.99
CA ASN A 64 -2.64 -7.71 -13.57
C ASN A 64 -3.10 -6.72 -14.64
N VAL A 65 -2.20 -6.27 -15.53
CA VAL A 65 -2.50 -5.33 -16.62
C VAL A 65 -2.23 -5.89 -18.03
N GLY A 66 -1.79 -7.14 -18.13
CA GLY A 66 -1.51 -7.80 -19.41
C GLY A 66 -0.34 -7.16 -20.17
N ASN A 67 -0.48 -7.02 -21.49
CA ASN A 67 0.52 -6.38 -22.37
C ASN A 67 0.34 -4.86 -22.51
N ARG A 68 -0.45 -4.23 -21.64
CA ARG A 68 -0.73 -2.79 -21.72
C ARG A 68 0.49 -1.98 -21.29
N LYS A 69 0.77 -0.91 -22.03
CA LYS A 69 1.87 0.02 -21.73
C LYS A 69 1.45 1.16 -20.81
N ASN A 70 0.16 1.49 -20.80
CA ASN A 70 -0.42 2.57 -20.01
C ASN A 70 -1.13 1.99 -18.79
N TYR A 71 -0.57 2.20 -17.61
CA TYR A 71 -1.20 1.77 -16.36
C TYR A 71 -0.64 2.55 -15.18
N THR A 72 -1.35 2.53 -14.07
CA THR A 72 -0.91 3.16 -12.82
C THR A 72 -0.85 2.12 -11.72
N THR A 73 0.24 2.12 -10.97
CA THR A 73 0.40 1.29 -9.77
C THR A 73 0.28 2.16 -8.53
N LEU A 74 -0.63 1.81 -7.64
CA LEU A 74 -0.81 2.44 -6.34
C LEU A 74 -0.43 1.45 -5.25
N THR A 75 0.73 1.62 -4.65
CA THR A 75 1.16 0.85 -3.48
C THR A 75 0.82 1.64 -2.24
N GLN A 76 0.00 1.06 -1.37
CA GLN A 76 -0.44 1.67 -0.13
C GLN A 76 -0.11 0.76 1.06
N TRP A 77 0.26 1.39 2.16
CA TRP A 77 0.31 0.74 3.46
C TRP A 77 -0.98 1.06 4.21
N THR A 78 -1.81 0.04 4.43
CA THR A 78 -3.12 0.22 5.07
C THR A 78 -3.01 0.19 6.60
N PHE A 79 -4.05 0.66 7.28
CA PHE A 79 -4.14 0.54 8.74
C PHE A 79 -4.01 -0.91 9.23
N VAL A 80 -4.61 -1.86 8.51
CA VAL A 80 -4.54 -3.29 8.85
C VAL A 80 -3.12 -3.81 8.70
N ASP A 81 -2.42 -3.39 7.63
CA ASP A 81 -1.02 -3.73 7.41
C ASP A 81 -0.13 -3.18 8.54
N GLY A 82 -0.40 -1.94 8.98
CA GLY A 82 0.32 -1.31 10.09
C GLY A 82 0.04 -1.97 11.43
N LEU A 83 -1.22 -2.30 11.72
CA LEU A 83 -1.61 -3.04 12.93
C LEU A 83 -0.91 -4.39 12.98
N LEU A 84 -0.87 -5.11 11.86
CA LEU A 84 -0.23 -6.41 11.79
C LEU A 84 1.30 -6.31 11.92
N ASN A 85 1.89 -5.25 11.36
CA ASN A 85 3.30 -4.93 11.57
C ASN A 85 3.62 -4.70 13.05
N CYS A 86 2.76 -3.97 13.77
CA CYS A 86 2.92 -3.75 15.21
C CYS A 86 2.77 -5.05 16.02
N ILE A 87 1.75 -5.87 15.74
CA ILE A 87 1.52 -7.15 16.44
C ILE A 87 2.68 -8.12 16.21
N THR A 88 3.25 -8.11 15.01
CA THR A 88 4.39 -8.97 14.65
C THR A 88 5.75 -8.34 14.94
N LEU A 89 5.79 -7.21 15.66
CA LEU A 89 7.01 -6.50 16.04
C LEU A 89 7.94 -6.17 14.86
N GLY A 90 7.39 -5.85 13.69
CA GLY A 90 8.21 -5.52 12.52
C GLY A 90 8.56 -6.70 11.62
N ILE A 91 8.18 -7.93 12.00
CA ILE A 91 8.55 -9.13 11.24
C ILE A 91 7.72 -9.23 9.97
N TYR A 92 6.42 -8.96 10.04
CA TYR A 92 5.51 -9.04 8.90
C TYR A 92 4.90 -7.66 8.59
N SER A 93 5.41 -7.03 7.54
CA SER A 93 5.05 -5.66 7.14
C SER A 93 4.46 -5.69 5.72
N PRO A 94 3.25 -6.22 5.52
CA PRO A 94 2.66 -6.33 4.20
C PRO A 94 2.34 -4.94 3.61
N THR A 95 2.31 -4.84 2.29
CA THR A 95 1.75 -3.68 1.57
C THR A 95 0.67 -4.13 0.60
N THR A 96 -0.17 -3.21 0.13
CA THR A 96 -1.21 -3.53 -0.86
C THR A 96 -0.97 -2.71 -2.12
N THR A 97 -0.81 -3.39 -3.26
CA THR A 97 -0.64 -2.74 -4.56
C THR A 97 -1.90 -2.92 -5.40
N LYS A 98 -2.44 -1.79 -5.85
CA LYS A 98 -3.58 -1.70 -6.75
C LYS A 98 -3.12 -1.29 -8.13
N TYR A 99 -3.76 -1.86 -9.14
CA TYR A 99 -3.50 -1.59 -10.54
C TYR A 99 -4.69 -0.87 -11.15
N TYR A 100 -4.40 0.21 -11.86
CA TYR A 100 -5.38 1.00 -12.59
C TYR A 100 -5.03 1.05 -14.07
N ILE A 101 -6.06 1.01 -14.91
CA ILE A 101 -5.95 1.24 -16.36
C ILE A 101 -6.72 2.51 -16.74
N PRO A 102 -6.35 3.18 -17.85
CA PRO A 102 -7.17 4.27 -18.41
C PRO A 102 -8.58 3.76 -18.72
N ALA A 103 -9.61 4.56 -18.41
CA ALA A 103 -11.00 4.24 -18.71
C ALA A 103 -11.26 4.05 -20.21
N ASP A 104 -10.49 4.75 -21.06
CA ASP A 104 -10.56 4.67 -22.52
C ASP A 104 -10.12 3.32 -23.09
N GLU A 105 -9.35 2.53 -22.32
CA GLU A 105 -8.85 1.22 -22.72
C GLU A 105 -9.64 0.06 -22.08
N LYS A 106 -10.76 0.32 -21.39
CA LYS A 106 -11.49 -0.72 -20.65
C LYS A 106 -12.17 -1.75 -21.58
#